data_AF-A0A1I5C7L0-F1
#
_entry.id   AF-A0A1I5C7L0-F1
#
_cell.length_a   1.000
_cell.length_b   1.000
_cell.length_c   1.000
_cell.angle_alpha   90.00
_cell.angle_beta   90.00
_cell.angle_gamma   90.00
#
_symmetry.space_group_name_H-M   'P 1'
#
loop_
_entity.id
_entity.type
_entity.pdbx_description
1 polymer ?
#
loop_
_entity_poly.entity_id
_entity_poly.type
_entity_poly.pdbx_seq_one_letter_code
_entity_poly.pdbx_strand_id
1 'polypeptide(L)'
;MSTAQPDGQVTAPTAATRGSAAPAQGVAQSSHPEPAYVPPRPAEPRGYLFLSQGMKRGRFLVWLRRTHAWMGLWGAALGLLFGTSGILLNHRSEMKIPLAAQHETHHTLTPPIGSLESPEALEAWLRERFKLPHAKSRIQKKPGGPVPWGGGQVLQPENWRVTLIAPNVSINAEYWRGDAETRIEQKEANAWATLANFHKGSGMSNVWILLTDTLAGGLLVLAITGTLLWSRLHGPRLLAASLIGTTLTASVVLILTTLSLS
;
A
#
# COMPACT_ATOMS: atom_id res chain seq x y z
N MET A 1 -44.35 20.61 -54.94
CA MET A 1 -45.05 20.81 -56.22
C MET A 1 -44.22 21.77 -57.06
N SER A 2 -44.13 21.50 -58.36
CA SER A 2 -43.47 22.28 -59.43
C SER A 2 -41.94 22.24 -59.51
N THR A 3 -41.34 21.46 -60.43
CA THR A 3 -41.17 21.66 -61.90
C THR A 3 -40.18 22.78 -62.22
N ALA A 4 -38.96 22.50 -62.68
CA ALA A 4 -38.54 22.11 -64.04
C ALA A 4 -37.91 23.31 -64.79
N GLN A 5 -36.69 23.07 -65.30
CA GLN A 5 -35.92 23.54 -66.48
C GLN A 5 -36.66 24.42 -67.55
N PRO A 6 -36.01 24.96 -68.63
CA PRO A 6 -34.62 24.77 -69.12
C PRO A 6 -33.91 25.98 -69.81
N ASP A 7 -32.64 25.73 -70.17
CA ASP A 7 -31.87 26.07 -71.38
C ASP A 7 -32.13 27.35 -72.21
N GLY A 8 -31.04 28.06 -72.48
CA GLY A 8 -30.91 29.09 -73.50
C GLY A 8 -29.54 29.03 -74.19
N GLN A 9 -29.55 28.42 -75.37
CA GLN A 9 -28.49 28.21 -76.35
C GLN A 9 -28.00 29.54 -76.97
N VAL A 10 -26.80 29.58 -77.58
CA VAL A 10 -26.50 30.04 -78.96
C VAL A 10 -25.01 30.40 -79.16
N THR A 11 -24.57 30.07 -80.37
CA THR A 11 -23.26 29.87 -81.00
C THR A 11 -22.52 31.14 -81.50
N ALA A 12 -21.17 31.08 -81.47
CA ALA A 12 -20.10 31.41 -82.47
C ALA A 12 -20.35 32.44 -83.63
N PRO A 13 -19.34 33.06 -84.32
CA PRO A 13 -18.01 32.48 -84.64
C PRO A 13 -16.79 33.42 -85.01
N THR A 14 -15.64 32.77 -85.28
CA THR A 14 -14.56 33.04 -86.29
C THR A 14 -13.45 34.12 -86.13
N ALA A 15 -12.24 33.67 -86.56
CA ALA A 15 -11.07 34.35 -87.15
C ALA A 15 -9.90 34.69 -86.19
N ALA A 16 -8.80 33.92 -86.14
CA ALA A 16 -7.73 33.66 -87.13
C ALA A 16 -6.65 34.77 -87.19
N THR A 17 -5.47 34.50 -86.59
CA THR A 17 -4.19 35.10 -86.99
C THR A 17 -3.07 34.06 -86.87
N ARG A 18 -2.36 33.82 -87.98
CA ARG A 18 -1.13 33.02 -88.10
C ARG A 18 0.11 33.89 -87.90
N GLY A 19 1.16 33.28 -87.35
CA GLY A 19 2.56 33.74 -87.34
C GLY A 19 3.24 33.17 -86.08
N SER A 20 4.43 32.58 -86.08
CA SER A 20 5.49 32.40 -87.06
C SER A 20 6.35 31.23 -86.55
N ALA A 21 6.99 30.47 -87.44
CA ALA A 21 7.79 29.29 -87.09
C ALA A 21 9.30 29.62 -87.05
N ALA A 22 10.00 29.18 -86.00
CA ALA A 22 11.39 28.64 -85.96
C ALA A 22 11.93 28.65 -84.51
N PRO A 23 12.97 27.87 -84.15
CA PRO A 23 13.28 26.49 -84.53
C PRO A 23 13.39 25.57 -83.29
N ALA A 24 13.38 24.26 -83.53
CA ALA A 24 13.62 23.24 -82.52
C ALA A 24 15.01 23.39 -81.88
N GLN A 25 15.05 23.59 -80.56
CA GLN A 25 16.24 23.41 -79.73
C GLN A 25 15.91 22.42 -78.60
N GLY A 26 16.83 21.49 -78.39
CA GLY A 26 16.64 20.22 -77.71
C GLY A 26 16.00 20.31 -76.32
N VAL A 27 14.99 19.47 -76.12
CA VAL A 27 14.51 19.09 -74.80
C VAL A 27 15.63 18.29 -74.13
N ALA A 28 16.46 18.98 -73.34
CA ALA A 28 17.19 18.31 -72.28
C ALA A 28 16.14 17.79 -71.30
N GLN A 29 15.80 16.51 -71.41
CA GLN A 29 15.07 15.78 -70.38
C GLN A 29 15.89 15.90 -69.10
N SER A 30 15.51 16.83 -68.22
CA SER A 30 15.86 16.77 -66.81
C SER A 30 15.18 15.51 -66.27
N SER A 31 15.92 14.41 -66.26
CA SER A 31 15.57 13.20 -65.53
C SER A 31 15.48 13.56 -64.06
N HIS A 32 14.28 13.94 -63.62
CA HIS A 32 13.96 13.87 -62.21
C HIS A 32 14.16 12.41 -61.80
N PRO A 33 15.12 12.08 -60.91
CA PRO A 33 15.21 10.74 -60.39
C PRO A 33 13.88 10.47 -59.70
N GLU A 34 13.18 9.43 -60.19
CA GLU A 34 12.02 8.87 -59.52
C GLU A 34 12.40 8.68 -58.04
N PRO A 35 11.59 9.17 -57.08
CA PRO A 35 11.93 9.03 -55.67
C PRO A 35 12.10 7.54 -55.40
N ALA A 36 13.34 7.14 -55.12
CA ALA A 36 13.68 5.76 -54.85
C ALA A 36 12.68 5.20 -53.83
N TYR A 37 12.03 4.09 -54.16
CA TYR A 37 11.13 3.40 -53.26
C TYR A 37 11.91 3.07 -51.98
N VAL A 38 11.72 3.89 -50.95
CA VAL A 38 12.20 3.59 -49.61
C VAL A 38 11.18 2.60 -49.06
N PRO A 39 11.54 1.32 -48.88
CA PRO A 39 10.61 0.38 -48.25
C PRO A 39 10.19 0.97 -46.90
N PRO A 40 8.90 0.89 -46.53
CA PRO A 40 8.45 1.39 -45.24
C PRO A 40 9.32 0.74 -44.17
N ARG A 41 10.00 1.56 -43.35
CA ARG A 41 10.77 1.06 -42.21
C ARG A 41 9.83 0.14 -41.43
N PRO A 42 10.22 -1.11 -41.14
CA PRO A 42 9.36 -1.99 -40.36
C PRO A 42 9.02 -1.25 -39.08
N ALA A 43 7.72 -1.03 -38.86
CA ALA A 43 7.23 -0.31 -37.69
C ALA A 43 7.89 -0.93 -36.46
N GLU A 44 8.65 -0.13 -35.71
CA GLU A 44 9.26 -0.61 -34.48
C GLU A 44 8.16 -1.29 -33.65
N PRO A 45 8.40 -2.50 -33.13
CA PRO A 45 7.36 -3.23 -32.44
C PRO A 45 6.96 -2.45 -31.19
N ARG A 46 5.84 -1.70 -31.29
CA ARG A 46 5.10 -1.07 -30.19
C ARG A 46 4.52 -2.14 -29.26
N GLY A 47 5.40 -2.84 -28.55
CA GLY A 47 5.07 -3.96 -27.70
C GLY A 47 5.65 -3.80 -26.29
N TYR A 48 5.10 -4.57 -25.35
CA TYR A 48 5.53 -4.65 -23.96
C TYR A 48 7.06 -4.71 -23.85
N LEU A 49 7.67 -3.64 -23.32
CA LEU A 49 9.10 -3.39 -23.40
C LEU A 49 9.92 -4.35 -22.51
N PHE A 50 9.27 -4.97 -21.52
CA PHE A 50 9.89 -5.89 -20.55
C PHE A 50 9.44 -7.35 -20.70
N LEU A 51 8.65 -7.68 -21.73
CA LEU A 51 8.16 -9.05 -21.96
C LEU A 51 8.88 -9.69 -23.16
N SER A 52 9.33 -10.94 -23.03
CA SER A 52 9.88 -11.72 -24.14
C SER A 52 8.81 -12.05 -25.19
N GLN A 53 9.20 -12.42 -26.42
CA GLN A 53 8.24 -12.73 -27.51
C GLN A 53 7.24 -13.83 -27.14
N GLY A 54 7.62 -14.82 -26.31
CA GLY A 54 6.72 -15.85 -25.79
C GLY A 54 5.70 -15.33 -24.77
N MET A 55 6.07 -14.32 -23.98
CA MET A 55 5.18 -13.65 -23.01
C MET A 55 4.25 -12.63 -23.69
N LYS A 56 4.55 -12.18 -24.90
CA LYS A 56 3.66 -11.32 -25.71
C LYS A 56 2.44 -12.07 -26.27
N ARG A 57 2.33 -13.39 -26.09
CA ARG A 57 1.18 -14.22 -26.52
C ARG A 57 -0.10 -13.82 -25.77
N GLY A 58 -1.26 -13.96 -26.45
CA GLY A 58 -2.57 -13.53 -25.93
C GLY A 58 -2.91 -14.09 -24.54
N ARG A 59 -2.58 -15.35 -24.24
CA ARG A 59 -2.89 -16.00 -22.95
C ARG A 59 -2.18 -15.36 -21.75
N PHE A 60 -0.90 -15.03 -21.85
CA PHE A 60 -0.16 -14.39 -20.75
C PHE A 60 -0.68 -12.97 -20.48
N LEU A 61 -1.00 -12.22 -21.54
CA LEU A 61 -1.56 -10.86 -21.40
C LEU A 61 -2.97 -10.84 -20.81
N VAL A 62 -3.79 -11.85 -21.13
CA VAL A 62 -5.09 -12.04 -20.49
C VAL A 62 -4.92 -12.37 -19.01
N TRP A 63 -4.01 -13.30 -18.69
CA TRP A 63 -3.68 -13.62 -17.29
C TRP A 63 -3.19 -12.38 -16.53
N LEU A 64 -2.24 -11.62 -17.09
CA LEU A 64 -1.66 -10.44 -16.47
C LEU A 64 -2.73 -9.39 -16.13
N ARG A 65 -3.62 -9.06 -17.07
CA ARG A 65 -4.72 -8.11 -16.84
C ARG A 65 -5.72 -8.63 -15.82
N ARG A 66 -6.04 -9.92 -15.87
CA ARG A 66 -6.97 -10.55 -14.93
C ARG A 66 -6.41 -10.55 -13.51
N THR A 67 -5.15 -10.92 -13.34
CA THR A 67 -4.44 -10.87 -12.05
C THR A 67 -4.38 -9.44 -11.52
N HIS A 68 -4.01 -8.47 -12.35
CA HIS A 68 -3.98 -7.06 -11.96
C HIS A 68 -5.36 -6.57 -11.48
N ALA A 69 -6.43 -6.88 -12.23
CA ALA A 69 -7.78 -6.47 -11.86
C ALA A 69 -8.25 -7.12 -10.55
N TRP A 70 -8.02 -8.42 -10.35
CA TRP A 70 -8.41 -9.11 -9.12
C TRP A 70 -7.61 -8.65 -7.90
N MET A 71 -6.29 -8.50 -8.04
CA MET A 71 -5.46 -7.93 -6.97
C MET A 71 -5.85 -6.47 -6.70
N GLY A 72 -6.26 -5.73 -7.73
CA GLY A 72 -6.76 -4.36 -7.62
C GLY A 72 -8.04 -4.31 -6.79
N LEU A 73 -8.99 -5.20 -7.04
CA LEU A 73 -10.23 -5.30 -6.28
C LEU A 73 -9.97 -5.70 -4.82
N TRP A 74 -9.13 -6.72 -4.59
CA TRP A 74 -8.72 -7.13 -3.24
C TRP A 74 -8.01 -6.01 -2.48
N GLY A 75 -7.05 -5.37 -3.15
CA GLY A 75 -6.31 -4.23 -2.63
C GLY A 75 -7.22 -3.02 -2.36
N ALA A 76 -8.24 -2.77 -3.18
CA ALA A 76 -9.22 -1.72 -2.94
C ALA A 76 -10.10 -2.02 -1.71
N ALA A 77 -10.55 -3.27 -1.54
CA ALA A 77 -11.35 -3.67 -0.38
C ALA A 77 -10.57 -3.50 0.94
N LEU A 78 -9.36 -4.05 1.02
CA LEU A 78 -8.49 -3.89 2.19
C LEU A 78 -7.99 -2.44 2.33
N GLY A 79 -7.72 -1.76 1.21
CA GLY A 79 -7.32 -0.36 1.16
C GLY A 79 -8.39 0.59 1.67
N LEU A 80 -9.68 0.29 1.48
CA LEU A 80 -10.77 1.06 2.09
C LEU A 80 -10.79 0.88 3.61
N LEU A 81 -10.59 -0.34 4.10
CA LEU A 81 -10.49 -0.62 5.55
C LEU A 81 -9.30 0.10 6.18
N PHE A 82 -8.10 -0.06 5.61
CA PHE A 82 -6.87 0.55 6.10
C PHE A 82 -6.84 2.06 5.88
N GLY A 83 -7.34 2.55 4.74
CA GLY A 83 -7.42 3.97 4.42
C GLY A 83 -8.35 4.72 5.37
N THR A 84 -9.55 4.18 5.61
CA THR A 84 -10.51 4.79 6.56
C THR A 84 -9.91 4.82 7.96
N SER A 85 -9.40 3.69 8.45
CA SER A 85 -8.79 3.62 9.79
C SER A 85 -7.54 4.49 9.93
N GLY A 86 -6.73 4.63 8.87
CA GLY A 86 -5.55 5.48 8.85
C GLY A 86 -5.88 6.97 8.85
N ILE A 87 -6.90 7.40 8.08
CA ILE A 87 -7.40 8.79 8.13
C ILE A 87 -7.86 9.11 9.55
N LEU A 88 -8.66 8.24 10.17
CA LEU A 88 -9.11 8.43 11.55
C LEU A 88 -7.93 8.50 12.54
N LEU A 89 -6.92 7.65 12.34
CA LEU A 89 -5.74 7.62 13.22
C LEU A 89 -4.89 8.89 13.10
N ASN A 90 -4.64 9.37 11.88
CA ASN A 90 -3.80 10.54 11.63
C ASN A 90 -4.44 11.83 12.14
N HIS A 91 -5.76 11.97 11.99
CA HIS A 91 -6.44 13.20 12.39
C HIS A 91 -6.83 13.24 13.88
N ARG A 92 -6.64 12.15 14.63
CA ARG A 92 -7.02 12.10 16.05
C ARG A 92 -6.33 13.18 16.89
N SER A 93 -5.07 13.50 16.58
CA SER A 93 -4.26 14.46 17.33
C SER A 93 -4.57 15.90 16.95
N GLU A 94 -4.86 16.15 15.67
CA GLU A 94 -5.09 17.51 15.16
C GLU A 94 -6.54 17.95 15.29
N MET A 95 -7.49 17.07 14.94
CA MET A 95 -8.93 17.39 14.95
C MET A 95 -9.60 17.05 16.28
N LYS A 96 -8.84 16.55 17.29
CA LYS A 96 -9.31 16.17 18.63
C LYS A 96 -10.60 15.33 18.63
N ILE A 97 -10.82 14.51 17.60
CA ILE A 97 -12.08 13.78 17.48
C ILE A 97 -12.08 12.62 18.49
N PRO A 98 -12.96 12.61 19.51
CA PRO A 98 -12.93 11.62 20.58
C PRO A 98 -13.55 10.28 20.14
N LEU A 99 -13.37 9.89 18.87
CA LEU A 99 -13.93 8.66 18.31
C LEU A 99 -13.24 7.44 18.93
N ALA A 100 -11.90 7.42 18.99
CA ALA A 100 -11.12 6.28 19.46
C ALA A 100 -10.81 6.37 20.98
N ALA A 101 -11.84 6.52 21.79
CA ALA A 101 -11.71 6.56 23.24
C ALA A 101 -11.36 5.18 23.83
N GLN A 102 -10.56 5.20 24.89
CA GLN A 102 -10.37 4.04 25.76
C GLN A 102 -10.90 4.37 27.16
N HIS A 103 -11.74 3.48 27.69
CA HIS A 103 -12.26 3.62 29.04
C HIS A 103 -11.33 2.87 29.99
N GLU A 104 -10.73 3.62 30.92
CA GLU A 104 -9.80 3.08 31.90
C GLU A 104 -10.52 2.85 33.22
N THR A 105 -10.34 1.65 33.77
CA THR A 105 -10.89 1.27 35.06
C THR A 105 -9.79 0.63 35.90
N HIS A 106 -9.75 0.99 37.17
CA HIS A 106 -8.80 0.43 38.13
C HIS A 106 -9.56 -0.42 39.13
N HIS A 107 -9.13 -1.67 39.29
CA HIS A 107 -9.72 -2.60 40.23
C HIS A 107 -8.62 -3.32 40.98
N THR A 108 -8.92 -3.71 42.21
CA THR A 108 -8.06 -4.57 42.99
C THR A 108 -8.72 -5.93 43.11
N LEU A 109 -8.01 -6.98 42.70
CA LEU A 109 -8.54 -8.34 42.73
C LEU A 109 -7.68 -9.24 43.62
N THR A 110 -8.35 -10.04 44.45
CA THR A 110 -7.71 -11.10 45.23
C THR A 110 -7.51 -12.33 44.33
N PRO A 111 -6.26 -12.73 44.05
CA PRO A 111 -5.99 -13.97 43.34
C PRO A 111 -6.36 -15.20 44.19
N PRO A 112 -6.63 -16.36 43.58
CA PRO A 112 -6.92 -17.58 44.32
C PRO A 112 -5.79 -17.90 45.31
N ILE A 113 -6.16 -18.29 46.54
CA ILE A 113 -5.22 -18.55 47.63
C ILE A 113 -4.18 -19.60 47.18
N GLY A 114 -2.89 -19.27 47.30
CA GLY A 114 -1.78 -20.16 46.96
C GLY A 114 -1.48 -20.31 45.46
N SER A 115 -2.18 -19.59 44.56
CA SER A 115 -2.00 -19.74 43.12
C SER A 115 -0.80 -18.99 42.55
N LEU A 116 -0.34 -17.93 43.20
CA LEU A 116 0.66 -17.01 42.66
C LEU A 116 2.09 -17.35 43.14
N GLU A 117 2.60 -18.49 42.67
CA GLU A 117 4.00 -18.88 42.92
C GLU A 117 4.98 -18.27 41.91
N SER A 118 4.48 -17.84 40.75
CA SER A 118 5.30 -17.25 39.69
C SER A 118 4.54 -16.17 38.89
N PRO A 119 5.26 -15.29 38.16
CA PRO A 119 4.65 -14.34 37.23
C PRO A 119 3.79 -15.01 36.14
N GLU A 120 4.14 -16.22 35.72
CA GLU A 120 3.39 -17.00 34.73
C GLU A 120 2.08 -17.53 35.31
N ALA A 121 2.07 -17.90 36.60
CA ALA A 121 0.83 -18.27 37.28
C ALA A 121 -0.13 -17.06 37.39
N LEU A 122 0.42 -15.86 37.64
CA LEU A 122 -0.35 -14.62 37.59
C LEU A 122 -0.92 -14.37 36.19
N GLU A 123 -0.13 -14.56 35.14
CA GLU A 123 -0.61 -14.45 33.76
C GLU A 123 -1.74 -15.44 33.46
N ALA A 124 -1.56 -16.72 33.80
CA ALA A 124 -2.55 -17.77 33.55
C ALA A 124 -3.89 -17.44 34.23
N TRP A 125 -3.84 -17.02 35.50
CA TRP A 125 -5.02 -16.58 36.23
C TRP A 125 -5.70 -15.37 35.57
N LEU A 126 -4.94 -14.36 35.13
CA LEU A 126 -5.50 -13.19 34.43
C LEU A 126 -6.18 -13.59 33.12
N ARG A 127 -5.58 -14.49 32.34
CA ARG A 127 -6.18 -14.98 31.08
C ARG A 127 -7.50 -15.66 31.31
N GLU A 128 -7.60 -16.49 32.34
CA GLU A 128 -8.85 -17.15 32.71
C GLU A 128 -9.88 -16.14 33.22
N ARG A 129 -9.47 -15.27 34.17
CA ARG A 129 -10.34 -14.27 34.82
C ARG A 129 -10.98 -13.31 33.84
N PHE A 130 -10.21 -12.83 32.86
CA PHE A 130 -10.66 -11.87 31.84
C PHE A 130 -11.07 -12.54 30.51
N LYS A 131 -11.03 -13.87 30.42
CA LYS A 131 -11.37 -14.64 29.20
C LYS A 131 -10.54 -14.22 27.98
N LEU A 132 -9.23 -14.07 28.16
CA LEU A 132 -8.26 -13.62 27.16
C LEU A 132 -7.25 -14.72 26.79
N PRO A 133 -7.68 -15.87 26.26
CA PRO A 133 -6.78 -17.01 25.99
C PRO A 133 -5.72 -16.70 24.93
N HIS A 134 -6.02 -15.80 23.98
CA HIS A 134 -5.14 -15.50 22.85
C HIS A 134 -4.55 -14.08 22.91
N ALA A 135 -4.72 -13.36 24.01
CA ALA A 135 -4.10 -12.04 24.16
C ALA A 135 -2.57 -12.16 24.12
N LYS A 136 -1.90 -11.18 23.50
CA LYS A 136 -0.45 -11.06 23.60
C LYS A 136 -0.10 -10.71 25.03
N SER A 137 0.91 -11.38 25.59
CA SER A 137 1.34 -11.17 26.96
C SER A 137 2.75 -10.60 27.01
N ARG A 138 2.99 -9.75 28.00
CA ARG A 138 4.31 -9.29 28.41
C ARG A 138 4.41 -9.40 29.91
N ILE A 139 5.36 -10.22 30.37
CA ILE A 139 5.69 -10.39 31.78
C ILE A 139 6.95 -9.58 32.08
N GLN A 140 6.93 -8.83 33.18
CA GLN A 140 8.10 -8.19 33.75
C GLN A 140 8.21 -8.60 35.21
N LYS A 141 9.37 -9.15 35.57
CA LYS A 141 9.70 -9.52 36.95
C LYS A 141 10.83 -8.61 37.42
N LYS A 142 10.59 -7.85 38.47
CA LYS A 142 11.60 -7.08 39.17
C LYS A 142 11.97 -7.83 40.45
N PRO A 143 13.24 -8.23 40.63
CA PRO A 143 13.67 -8.93 41.82
C PRO A 143 13.48 -8.05 43.05
N GLY A 144 13.18 -8.67 44.19
CA GLY A 144 13.18 -7.98 45.47
C GLY A 144 14.60 -7.54 45.84
N GLY A 145 14.70 -6.41 46.55
CA GLY A 145 16.00 -5.86 46.90
C GLY A 145 15.90 -4.55 47.69
N PRO A 146 17.02 -4.08 48.24
CA PRO A 146 17.04 -2.82 48.97
C PRO A 146 16.80 -1.65 48.03
N VAL A 147 15.87 -0.76 48.39
CA VAL A 147 15.55 0.46 47.66
C VAL A 147 15.71 1.65 48.60
N PRO A 148 16.34 2.76 48.16
CA PRO A 148 16.48 3.94 49.00
C PRO A 148 15.11 4.54 49.33
N TRP A 149 14.85 4.78 50.61
CA TRP A 149 13.63 5.41 51.09
C TRP A 149 13.93 6.27 52.33
N GLY A 150 13.60 7.57 52.26
CA GLY A 150 13.68 8.48 53.42
C GLY A 150 15.05 8.57 54.10
N GLY A 151 16.17 8.45 53.36
CA GLY A 151 17.52 8.50 53.93
C GLY A 151 18.06 7.17 54.44
N GLY A 152 17.29 6.08 54.33
CA GLY A 152 17.71 4.70 54.60
C GLY A 152 17.45 3.76 53.43
N GLN A 153 17.52 2.45 53.67
CA GLN A 153 17.15 1.42 52.70
C GLN A 153 15.98 0.60 53.25
N VAL A 154 14.98 0.35 52.40
CA VAL A 154 13.86 -0.56 52.70
C VAL A 154 13.94 -1.74 51.74
N LEU A 155 13.76 -2.95 52.26
CA LEU A 155 13.70 -4.15 51.44
C LEU A 155 12.36 -4.19 50.68
N GLN A 156 12.41 -3.95 49.38
CA GLN A 156 11.25 -4.04 48.51
C GLN A 156 11.02 -5.50 48.10
N PRO A 157 9.80 -6.04 48.24
CA PRO A 157 9.49 -7.39 47.78
C PRO A 157 9.55 -7.47 46.25
N GLU A 158 9.59 -8.69 45.75
CA GLU A 158 9.57 -8.98 44.32
C GLU A 158 8.29 -8.42 43.67
N ASN A 159 8.42 -7.70 42.55
CA ASN A 159 7.29 -7.08 41.83
C ASN A 159 7.11 -7.77 40.48
N TRP A 160 5.88 -8.18 40.22
CA TRP A 160 5.47 -8.75 38.94
C TRP A 160 4.52 -7.80 38.25
N ARG A 161 4.79 -7.52 36.97
CA ARG A 161 3.90 -6.79 36.10
C ARG A 161 3.55 -7.64 34.90
N VAL A 162 2.27 -7.91 34.71
CA VAL A 162 1.76 -8.68 33.58
C VAL A 162 0.85 -7.80 32.76
N THR A 163 1.17 -7.65 31.48
CA THR A 163 0.35 -6.93 30.52
C THR A 163 -0.26 -7.91 29.53
N LEU A 164 -1.60 -7.97 29.47
CA LEU A 164 -2.34 -8.67 28.41
C LEU A 164 -2.90 -7.66 27.43
N ILE A 165 -2.71 -7.89 26.14
CA ILE A 165 -3.15 -6.99 25.06
C ILE A 165 -3.98 -7.77 24.04
N ALA A 166 -5.21 -7.32 23.86
CA ALA A 166 -6.14 -7.73 22.82
C ALA A 166 -6.60 -6.49 22.02
N PRO A 167 -7.24 -6.66 20.85
CA PRO A 167 -7.67 -5.55 20.00
C PRO A 167 -8.57 -4.53 20.71
N ASN A 168 -9.46 -5.04 21.56
CA ASN A 168 -10.52 -4.31 22.22
C ASN A 168 -10.27 -4.08 23.72
N VAL A 169 -9.23 -4.69 24.31
CA VAL A 169 -8.95 -4.56 25.74
C VAL A 169 -7.46 -4.73 26.03
N SER A 170 -6.95 -3.95 26.98
CA SER A 170 -5.63 -4.14 27.57
C SER A 170 -5.75 -4.23 29.09
N ILE A 171 -5.09 -5.23 29.67
CA ILE A 171 -5.03 -5.45 31.12
C ILE A 171 -3.58 -5.26 31.55
N ASN A 172 -3.33 -4.40 32.53
CA ASN A 172 -2.06 -4.28 33.23
C ASN A 172 -2.28 -4.69 34.69
N ALA A 173 -1.68 -5.79 35.10
CA ALA A 173 -1.70 -6.26 36.47
C ALA A 173 -0.34 -6.01 37.12
N GLU A 174 -0.36 -5.52 38.35
CA GLU A 174 0.80 -5.36 39.21
C GLU A 174 0.56 -6.10 40.52
N TYR A 175 1.51 -6.96 40.89
CA TYR A 175 1.46 -7.77 42.08
C TYR A 175 2.81 -7.69 42.80
N TRP A 176 2.77 -7.45 44.10
CA TRP A 176 3.94 -7.58 44.97
C TRP A 176 3.89 -8.92 45.67
N ARG A 177 5.00 -9.65 45.66
CA ARG A 177 5.05 -10.98 46.23
C ARG A 177 4.74 -10.94 47.72
N GLY A 178 3.64 -11.58 48.10
CA GLY A 178 3.15 -11.64 49.48
C GLY A 178 1.93 -10.76 49.73
N ASP A 179 1.54 -9.90 48.79
CA ASP A 179 0.30 -9.13 48.90
C ASP A 179 -0.92 -10.04 48.76
N ALA A 180 -2.01 -9.71 49.46
CA ALA A 180 -3.28 -10.40 49.30
C ALA A 180 -4.02 -9.99 48.01
N GLU A 181 -3.58 -8.91 47.38
CA GLU A 181 -4.32 -8.19 46.36
C GLU A 181 -3.41 -7.89 45.16
N THR A 182 -3.98 -8.01 43.96
CA THR A 182 -3.35 -7.60 42.71
C THR A 182 -4.01 -6.33 42.21
N ARG A 183 -3.21 -5.30 41.93
CA ARG A 183 -3.70 -4.06 41.33
C ARG A 183 -3.85 -4.26 39.83
N ILE A 184 -5.02 -3.96 39.30
CA ILE A 184 -5.34 -4.15 37.88
C ILE A 184 -5.82 -2.85 37.29
N GLU A 185 -5.24 -2.49 36.15
CA GLU A 185 -5.68 -1.43 35.27
C GLU A 185 -6.20 -2.06 33.98
N GLN A 186 -7.47 -1.84 33.68
CA GLN A 186 -8.16 -2.35 32.52
C GLN A 186 -8.54 -1.18 31.60
N LYS A 187 -8.10 -1.26 30.34
CA LYS A 187 -8.37 -0.29 29.29
C LYS A 187 -9.23 -0.93 28.21
N GLU A 188 -10.49 -0.52 28.12
CA GLU A 188 -11.44 -1.01 27.13
C GLU A 188 -11.52 -0.06 25.94
N ALA A 189 -11.37 -0.61 24.74
CA ALA A 189 -11.46 0.12 23.50
C ALA A 189 -12.90 0.11 22.99
N ASN A 190 -13.42 1.28 22.62
CA ASN A 190 -14.64 1.31 21.82
C ASN A 190 -14.37 0.83 20.37
N ALA A 191 -15.40 0.79 19.52
CA ALA A 191 -15.29 0.27 18.16
C ALA A 191 -14.20 0.98 17.33
N TRP A 192 -14.10 2.31 17.43
CA TRP A 192 -13.11 3.09 16.70
C TRP A 192 -11.69 2.88 17.24
N ALA A 193 -11.52 2.78 18.56
CA ALA A 193 -10.24 2.46 19.16
C ALA A 193 -9.79 1.03 18.81
N THR A 194 -10.74 0.09 18.70
CA THR A 194 -10.49 -1.28 18.23
C THR A 194 -10.04 -1.27 16.77
N LEU A 195 -10.73 -0.54 15.89
CA LEU A 195 -10.32 -0.36 14.49
C LEU A 195 -8.92 0.27 14.38
N ALA A 196 -8.62 1.26 15.21
CA ALA A 196 -7.29 1.86 15.28
C ALA A 196 -6.23 0.87 15.77
N ASN A 197 -6.57 -0.03 16.69
CA ASN A 197 -5.66 -1.08 17.15
C ASN A 197 -5.42 -2.14 16.07
N PHE A 198 -6.43 -2.51 15.28
CA PHE A 198 -6.29 -3.33 14.07
C PHE A 198 -5.33 -2.67 13.07
N HIS A 199 -5.51 -1.39 12.77
CA HIS A 199 -4.63 -0.65 11.86
C HIS A 199 -3.17 -0.64 12.32
N LYS A 200 -2.93 -0.43 13.61
CA LYS A 200 -1.58 -0.43 14.22
C LYS A 200 -1.00 -1.83 14.44
N GLY A 201 -1.79 -2.90 14.30
CA GLY A 201 -1.38 -4.27 14.63
C GLY A 201 -1.23 -4.55 16.14
N SER A 202 -1.86 -3.74 17.01
CA SER A 202 -1.73 -3.87 18.46
C SER A 202 -2.65 -4.98 19.01
N GLY A 203 -2.10 -5.93 19.76
CA GLY A 203 -2.88 -7.03 20.35
C GLY A 203 -3.41 -8.07 19.35
N MET A 204 -2.88 -8.09 18.12
CA MET A 204 -3.39 -8.93 17.04
C MET A 204 -2.82 -10.35 17.00
N SER A 205 -3.64 -11.30 16.57
CA SER A 205 -3.24 -12.69 16.33
C SER A 205 -2.46 -12.86 15.02
N ASN A 206 -1.84 -14.03 14.84
CA ASN A 206 -1.11 -14.38 13.62
C ASN A 206 -2.00 -14.34 12.37
N VAL A 207 -3.30 -14.60 12.51
CA VAL A 207 -4.26 -14.55 11.40
C VAL A 207 -4.36 -13.15 10.81
N TRP A 208 -4.35 -12.12 11.66
CA TRP A 208 -4.37 -10.74 11.21
C TRP A 208 -3.07 -10.37 10.47
N ILE A 209 -1.92 -10.85 10.97
CA ILE A 209 -0.62 -10.63 10.32
C ILE A 209 -0.66 -11.20 8.90
N LEU A 210 -1.12 -12.44 8.74
CA LEU A 210 -1.26 -13.07 7.42
C LEU A 210 -2.21 -12.29 6.51
N LEU A 211 -3.33 -11.79 7.04
CA LEU A 211 -4.26 -10.95 6.27
C LEU A 211 -3.56 -9.67 5.77
N THR A 212 -2.82 -8.97 6.64
CA THR A 212 -2.07 -7.78 6.26
C THR A 212 -0.94 -8.07 5.27
N ASP A 213 -0.32 -9.24 5.37
CA ASP A 213 0.69 -9.68 4.40
C ASP A 213 0.08 -9.91 3.02
N THR A 214 -1.19 -10.35 2.94
CA THR A 214 -1.90 -10.42 1.64
C THR A 214 -2.13 -9.05 1.01
N LEU A 215 -2.35 -8.00 1.82
CA LEU A 215 -2.43 -6.63 1.31
C LEU A 215 -1.09 -6.18 0.75
N ALA A 216 -0.01 -6.38 1.51
CA ALA A 216 1.35 -6.04 1.07
C ALA A 216 1.74 -6.80 -0.21
N GLY A 217 1.51 -8.11 -0.24
CA GLY A 217 1.73 -8.94 -1.42
C GLY A 217 0.86 -8.53 -2.61
N GLY A 218 -0.41 -8.20 -2.38
CA GLY A 218 -1.32 -7.68 -3.40
C GLY A 218 -0.82 -6.37 -4.03
N LEU A 219 -0.35 -5.43 -3.20
CA LEU A 219 0.26 -4.17 -3.66
C LEU A 219 1.53 -4.40 -4.46
N LEU A 220 2.38 -5.35 -4.04
CA LEU A 220 3.58 -5.72 -4.80
C LEU A 220 3.21 -6.28 -6.18
N VAL A 221 2.25 -7.21 -6.24
CA VAL A 221 1.75 -7.76 -7.51
C VAL A 221 1.15 -6.66 -8.37
N LEU A 222 0.37 -5.74 -7.79
CA LEU A 222 -0.18 -4.59 -8.51
C LEU A 222 0.90 -3.67 -9.09
N ALA A 223 1.95 -3.38 -8.33
CA ALA A 223 3.06 -2.55 -8.78
C ALA A 223 3.81 -3.21 -9.95
N ILE A 224 4.12 -4.51 -9.85
CA ILE A 224 4.79 -5.28 -10.91
C ILE A 224 3.91 -5.35 -12.15
N THR A 225 2.67 -5.82 -12.00
CA THR A 225 1.75 -6.01 -13.12
C THR A 225 1.36 -4.68 -13.77
N GLY A 226 1.19 -3.61 -12.99
CA GLY A 226 0.95 -2.25 -13.46
C GLY A 226 2.12 -1.71 -14.29
N THR A 227 3.36 -1.90 -13.81
CA THR A 227 4.57 -1.52 -14.55
C THR A 227 4.69 -2.28 -15.88
N LEU A 228 4.45 -3.59 -15.86
CA LEU A 228 4.45 -4.42 -17.07
C LEU A 228 3.37 -3.97 -18.06
N LEU A 229 2.15 -3.68 -17.61
CA LEU A 229 1.05 -3.21 -18.46
C LEU A 229 1.30 -1.78 -18.99
N TRP A 230 1.83 -0.88 -18.16
CA TRP A 230 2.14 0.51 -18.54
C TRP A 230 3.20 0.60 -19.65
N SER A 231 4.14 -0.35 -19.70
CA SER A 231 5.16 -0.42 -20.75
C SER A 231 4.59 -0.55 -22.18
N ARG A 232 3.31 -0.93 -22.33
CA ARG A 232 2.60 -0.93 -23.63
C ARG A 232 1.91 0.40 -23.93
N LEU A 233 1.52 1.16 -22.91
CA LEU A 233 0.62 2.29 -23.07
C LEU A 233 1.40 3.57 -23.43
N HIS A 234 2.37 4.05 -22.64
CA HIS A 234 2.88 5.43 -22.81
C HIS A 234 4.33 5.75 -22.32
N GLY A 235 5.19 4.79 -21.96
CA GLY A 235 6.42 5.08 -21.19
C GLY A 235 7.79 4.90 -21.87
N PRO A 236 8.69 5.91 -21.93
CA PRO A 236 10.09 5.69 -22.29
C PRO A 236 10.84 4.88 -21.21
N ARG A 237 11.73 3.98 -21.64
CA ARG A 237 12.50 3.06 -20.75
C ARG A 237 13.25 3.79 -19.62
N LEU A 238 13.68 5.02 -19.88
CA LEU A 238 14.36 5.88 -18.92
C LEU A 238 13.45 6.32 -17.77
N LEU A 239 12.17 6.62 -18.02
CA LEU A 239 11.24 7.00 -16.94
C LEU A 239 11.00 5.83 -15.99
N ALA A 240 10.78 4.62 -16.51
CA ALA A 240 10.64 3.41 -15.69
C ALA A 240 11.90 3.15 -14.83
N ALA A 241 13.08 3.17 -15.46
CA ALA A 241 14.35 2.95 -14.79
C ALA A 241 14.64 4.04 -13.74
N SER A 242 14.28 5.30 -14.02
CA SER A 242 14.45 6.40 -13.08
C SER A 242 13.55 6.27 -11.86
N LEU A 243 12.28 5.87 -12.02
CA LEU A 243 11.35 5.65 -10.90
C LEU A 243 11.81 4.51 -9.99
N ILE A 244 12.17 3.37 -10.58
CA ILE A 244 12.68 2.21 -9.84
C ILE A 244 14.02 2.54 -9.16
N GLY A 245 14.94 3.17 -9.90
CA GLY A 245 16.24 3.57 -9.39
C GLY A 245 16.14 4.56 -8.23
N THR A 246 15.34 5.63 -8.37
CA THR A 246 15.18 6.65 -7.32
C THR A 246 14.58 6.08 -6.05
N THR A 247 13.52 5.26 -6.13
CA THR A 247 12.92 4.61 -4.96
C THR A 247 13.89 3.63 -4.26
N LEU A 248 14.62 2.81 -5.02
CA LEU A 248 15.64 1.90 -4.45
C LEU A 248 16.78 2.68 -3.79
N THR A 249 17.33 3.69 -4.47
CA THR A 249 18.41 4.52 -3.93
C THR A 249 17.97 5.25 -2.68
N ALA A 250 16.79 5.87 -2.67
CA ALA A 250 16.24 6.54 -1.49
C ALA A 250 16.08 5.56 -0.32
N SER A 251 15.58 4.34 -0.57
CA SER A 251 15.43 3.31 0.46
C SER A 251 16.78 2.87 1.03
N VAL A 252 17.78 2.64 0.18
CA VAL A 252 19.15 2.28 0.60
C VAL A 252 19.79 3.40 1.41
N VAL A 253 19.64 4.67 0.98
CA VAL A 253 20.15 5.83 1.73
C VAL A 253 19.49 5.93 3.10
N LEU A 254 18.17 5.74 3.19
CA LEU A 254 17.45 5.71 4.47
C LEU A 254 17.96 4.58 5.39
N ILE A 255 18.17 3.38 4.85
CA ILE A 255 18.71 2.25 5.62
C ILE A 255 20.12 2.60 6.14
N LEU A 256 21.03 3.05 5.25
CA LEU A 256 22.40 3.37 5.62
C LEU A 256 22.49 4.52 6.64
N THR A 257 21.65 5.55 6.49
CA THR A 257 21.60 6.67 7.45
C THR A 257 21.08 6.22 8.81
N THR A 258 20.05 5.38 8.87
CA THR A 258 19.55 4.83 10.14
C THR A 258 20.60 3.96 10.85
N LEU A 259 21.34 3.14 10.09
CA LEU A 259 22.43 2.32 10.63
C LEU A 259 23.62 3.16 11.12
N SER A 260 23.87 4.32 10.50
CA SER A 260 24.94 5.23 10.94
C SER A 260 24.61 6.03 12.22
N LEU A 261 23.33 6.10 12.59
CA LEU A 261 22.84 6.80 13.78
C LEU A 261 22.63 5.87 14.98
N SER A 262 22.82 4.56 14.80
CA SER A 262 22.71 3.52 15.84
C SER A 262 24.09 3.11 16.35
#